data_AF-A0A9J6GLR6-F1
#
_entry.id   AF-A0A9J6GLR6-F1
#
_cell.length_a   1.000
_cell.length_b   1.000
_cell.length_c   1.000
_cell.angle_alpha   90.00
_cell.angle_beta   90.00
_cell.angle_gamma   90.00
#
_symmetry.space_group_name_H-M   'P 1'
#
loop_
_entity.id
_entity.type
_entity.pdbx_description
1 polymer ?
#
loop_
_entity_poly.entity_id
_entity_poly.type
_entity_poly.pdbx_seq_one_letter_code
_entity_poly.pdbx_strand_id
1 'polypeptide(L)'
;MKICGVWRADPFRSGKCLGEYIRRRVAEEFRQSDQTVLEDPDECARKLDSLQALTSDRYAKQYPRVAASSASGFTRAECSKIILESLHSPEGTQEEKSLIEKLKERLSFKTDVGEPKQ
;
A
#
# COMPACT_ATOMS: atom_id res chain seq x y z
N MET A 1 23.60 -2.06 -4.34
CA MET A 1 22.77 -1.04 -3.67
C MET A 1 22.32 -1.51 -2.29
N LYS A 2 22.69 -0.80 -1.22
CA LYS A 2 22.35 -1.14 0.18
C LYS A 2 20.84 -1.05 0.48
N ILE A 3 20.11 -0.23 -0.29
CA ILE A 3 18.68 0.06 -0.08
C ILE A 3 17.76 -1.14 -0.40
N CYS A 4 18.11 -1.95 -1.42
CA CYS A 4 17.35 -3.14 -1.79
C CYS A 4 17.33 -4.21 -0.69
N GLY A 5 18.29 -4.18 0.25
CA GLY A 5 18.35 -5.11 1.38
C GLY A 5 17.18 -4.98 2.35
N VAL A 6 16.56 -3.80 2.46
CA VAL A 6 15.43 -3.53 3.35
C VAL A 6 14.17 -4.24 2.87
N TRP A 7 13.88 -4.20 1.56
CA TRP A 7 12.73 -4.87 0.99
C TRP A 7 13.04 -6.33 0.71
N ARG A 8 12.69 -7.23 1.64
CA ARG A 8 12.90 -8.68 1.46
C ARG A 8 11.94 -9.20 0.38
N ALA A 9 12.45 -10.03 -0.52
CA ALA A 9 11.62 -10.80 -1.43
C ALA A 9 11.12 -12.06 -0.69
N ASP A 10 9.82 -12.33 -0.79
CA ASP A 10 9.19 -13.51 -0.22
C ASP A 10 9.18 -14.62 -1.29
N PRO A 11 9.91 -15.73 -1.09
CA PRO A 11 9.99 -16.80 -2.07
C PRO A 11 8.67 -17.53 -2.29
N PHE A 12 7.73 -17.49 -1.33
CA PHE A 12 6.43 -18.18 -1.42
C PHE A 12 5.37 -17.36 -2.17
N ARG A 13 5.66 -16.08 -2.46
CA ARG A 13 4.77 -15.14 -3.16
C ARG A 13 5.41 -14.60 -4.44
N SER A 14 6.21 -15.42 -5.13
CA SER A 14 6.85 -15.03 -6.39
C SER A 14 5.84 -14.45 -7.39
N GLY A 15 6.21 -13.34 -8.03
CA GLY A 15 5.35 -12.61 -8.99
C GLY A 15 4.29 -11.70 -8.35
N LYS A 16 3.89 -11.92 -7.09
CA LYS A 16 3.00 -11.03 -6.32
C LYS A 16 3.71 -10.31 -5.17
N CYS A 17 5.00 -10.60 -4.98
CA CYS A 17 5.78 -10.02 -3.89
C CYS A 17 6.11 -8.56 -4.18
N LEU A 18 5.67 -7.66 -3.28
CA LEU A 18 5.98 -6.24 -3.37
C LEU A 18 7.49 -5.98 -3.32
N GLY A 19 8.23 -6.71 -2.45
CA GLY A 19 9.67 -6.55 -2.33
C GLY A 19 10.42 -6.94 -3.60
N GLU A 20 9.99 -8.02 -4.26
CA GLU A 20 10.52 -8.44 -5.56
C GLU A 20 10.23 -7.39 -6.64
N TYR A 21 8.99 -6.88 -6.70
CA TYR A 21 8.59 -5.83 -7.64
C TYR A 21 9.42 -4.55 -7.49
N ILE A 22 9.59 -4.05 -6.26
CA ILE A 22 10.38 -2.85 -5.98
C ILE A 22 11.85 -3.06 -6.41
N ARG A 23 12.45 -4.20 -6.05
CA ARG A 23 13.84 -4.50 -6.42
C ARG A 23 14.04 -4.53 -7.93
N ARG A 24 13.12 -5.16 -8.67
CA ARG A 24 13.15 -5.20 -10.13
C ARG A 24 13.05 -3.80 -10.74
N ARG A 25 12.10 -2.97 -10.28
CA ARG A 25 11.95 -1.59 -10.76
C ARG A 25 13.18 -0.73 -10.48
N VAL A 26 13.75 -0.83 -9.27
CA VAL A 26 15.00 -0.14 -8.94
C VAL A 26 16.15 -0.65 -9.80
N ALA A 27 16.24 -1.96 -10.05
CA ALA A 27 17.27 -2.51 -10.92
C ALA A 27 17.12 -2.11 -12.39
N GLU A 28 15.90 -1.90 -12.89
CA GLU A 28 15.60 -1.39 -14.23
C GLU A 28 16.01 0.08 -14.37
N GLU A 29 15.56 0.92 -13.44
CA GLU A 29 15.77 2.38 -13.48
C GLU A 29 17.25 2.75 -13.26
N PHE A 30 17.92 2.06 -12.35
CA PHE A 30 19.34 2.30 -12.02
C PHE A 30 20.28 1.34 -12.77
N ARG A 31 19.82 0.66 -13.84
CA ARG A 31 20.65 -0.23 -14.68
C ARG A 31 21.68 0.52 -15.53
N GLN A 32 21.69 1.85 -15.46
CA GLN A 32 22.60 2.72 -16.17
C GLN A 32 24.06 2.26 -15.96
N SER A 33 24.74 1.97 -17.07
CA SER A 33 26.14 1.52 -17.09
C SER A 33 27.06 2.69 -16.74
N ASP A 34 28.31 2.39 -16.36
CA ASP A 34 29.38 3.39 -16.10
C ASP A 34 29.63 4.41 -17.23
N GLN A 35 28.93 4.32 -18.37
CA GLN A 35 29.07 5.19 -19.53
C GLN A 35 27.83 6.03 -19.88
N THR A 36 26.72 5.91 -19.16
CA THR A 36 25.57 6.80 -19.38
C THR A 36 25.75 8.08 -18.57
N VAL A 37 25.98 9.19 -19.26
CA VAL A 37 25.88 10.53 -18.68
C VAL A 37 24.48 10.66 -18.08
N LEU A 38 24.41 10.81 -16.76
CA LEU A 38 23.15 11.09 -16.07
C LEU A 38 22.58 12.39 -16.65
N GLU A 39 21.46 12.26 -17.37
CA GLU A 39 20.81 13.37 -18.06
C GLU A 39 20.38 14.48 -17.08
N ASP A 40 19.97 14.09 -15.87
CA ASP A 40 19.71 14.99 -14.74
C ASP A 40 20.15 14.36 -13.40
N PRO A 41 21.28 14.81 -12.81
CA PRO A 41 21.74 14.32 -11.51
C PRO A 41 20.78 14.68 -10.36
N ASP A 42 20.06 15.79 -10.45
CA ASP A 42 19.13 16.24 -9.41
C ASP A 42 17.87 15.39 -9.40
N GLU A 43 17.39 14.91 -10.56
CA GLU A 43 16.31 13.93 -10.62
C GLU A 43 16.69 12.59 -9.99
N CYS A 44 17.90 12.11 -10.26
CA CYS A 44 18.41 10.88 -9.64
C CYS A 44 18.48 11.01 -8.11
N ALA A 45 18.98 12.14 -7.61
CA ALA A 45 19.01 12.44 -6.18
C ALA A 45 17.59 12.44 -5.58
N ARG A 46 16.62 13.09 -6.23
CA ARG A 46 15.21 13.10 -5.78
C ARG A 46 14.60 11.68 -5.73
N LYS A 47 14.88 10.84 -6.74
CA LYS A 47 14.42 9.44 -6.77
C LYS A 47 15.03 8.64 -5.63
N LEU A 48 16.34 8.79 -5.39
CA LEU A 48 17.05 8.12 -4.30
C LEU A 48 16.50 8.54 -2.92
N ASP A 49 16.30 9.84 -2.71
CA ASP A 49 15.73 10.38 -1.47
C ASP A 49 14.32 9.85 -1.21
N SER A 50 13.51 9.75 -2.25
CA SER A 50 12.16 9.19 -2.18
C SER A 50 12.19 7.70 -1.78
N LEU A 51 13.12 6.93 -2.36
CA LEU A 51 13.33 5.53 -1.98
C LEU A 51 13.80 5.40 -0.53
N GLN A 52 14.69 6.29 -0.07
CA GLN A 52 15.17 6.30 1.31
C GLN A 52 14.05 6.67 2.29
N ALA A 53 13.19 7.62 1.93
CA ALA A 53 12.00 7.97 2.72
C ALA A 53 11.06 6.77 2.87
N LEU A 54 10.89 5.96 1.81
CA LEU A 54 10.11 4.72 1.86
C LEU A 54 10.75 3.68 2.77
N THR A 55 12.07 3.48 2.72
CA THR A 55 12.75 2.49 3.60
C THR A 55 12.75 2.87 5.07
N SER A 56 12.73 4.16 5.38
CA SER A 56 12.87 4.66 6.75
C SER A 56 11.52 4.89 7.45
N ASP A 57 10.42 4.58 6.76
CA ASP A 57 9.05 4.86 7.18
C ASP A 57 8.87 6.33 7.62
N ARG A 58 9.53 7.27 6.91
CA ARG A 58 9.62 8.69 7.28
C ARG A 58 8.23 9.27 7.57
N TYR A 59 7.28 9.05 6.66
CA TYR A 59 5.94 9.61 6.78
C TYR A 59 5.09 8.94 7.86
N ALA A 60 5.30 7.66 8.14
CA ALA A 60 4.61 7.00 9.24
C ALA A 60 5.06 7.57 10.60
N LYS A 61 6.34 7.94 10.72
CA LYS A 61 6.89 8.62 11.91
C LYS A 61 6.48 10.07 12.00
N GLN A 62 6.41 10.77 10.87
CA GLN A 62 6.05 12.19 10.81
C GLN A 62 4.56 12.42 11.06
N TYR A 63 3.70 11.51 10.59
CA TYR A 63 2.25 11.60 10.70
C TYR A 63 1.70 10.35 11.40
N PRO A 64 1.93 10.21 12.72
CA PRO A 64 1.38 9.09 13.47
C PRO A 64 -0.16 9.14 13.44
N ARG A 65 -0.79 7.98 13.28
CA ARG A 65 -2.25 7.89 13.32
C ARG A 65 -2.75 8.15 14.73
N VAL A 66 -3.68 9.09 14.86
CA VAL A 66 -4.35 9.42 16.14
C VAL A 66 -5.45 8.41 16.47
N ALA A 67 -6.12 7.86 15.45
CA ALA A 67 -7.18 6.87 15.60
C ALA A 67 -6.80 5.53 14.96
N ALA A 68 -7.25 4.43 15.58
CA ALA A 68 -7.11 3.09 15.05
C ALA A 68 -8.20 2.73 14.01
N SER A 69 -9.23 3.57 13.88
CA SER A 69 -10.27 3.46 12.88
C SER A 69 -9.87 4.15 11.57
N SER A 70 -10.39 3.63 10.46
CA SER A 70 -10.31 4.22 9.12
C SER A 70 -11.31 5.37 8.99
N ALA A 71 -11.26 6.12 7.88
CA ALA A 71 -12.21 7.20 7.57
C ALA A 71 -13.67 6.75 7.58
N SER A 72 -13.93 5.45 7.36
CA SER A 72 -15.24 4.82 7.44
C SER A 72 -15.65 4.37 8.85
N GLY A 73 -14.87 4.70 9.88
CA GLY A 73 -15.11 4.30 11.27
C GLY A 73 -14.71 2.85 11.60
N PHE A 74 -14.41 2.02 10.60
CA PHE A 74 -14.00 0.63 10.81
C PHE A 74 -12.53 0.51 11.24
N THR A 75 -12.26 -0.39 12.17
CA THR A 75 -10.91 -0.80 12.54
C THR A 75 -10.24 -1.64 11.45
N ARG A 76 -8.91 -1.75 11.51
CA ARG A 76 -8.14 -2.62 10.61
C ARG A 76 -8.64 -4.07 10.60
N ALA A 77 -9.02 -4.60 11.77
CA ALA A 77 -9.51 -5.97 11.90
C ALA A 77 -10.85 -6.16 11.18
N GLU A 78 -11.76 -5.20 11.34
CA GLU A 78 -13.06 -5.21 10.67
C GLU A 78 -12.91 -5.10 9.16
N CYS A 79 -12.07 -4.18 8.66
CA CYS A 79 -11.77 -4.10 7.23
C CYS A 79 -11.18 -5.41 6.70
N SER A 80 -10.24 -6.02 7.43
CA SER A 80 -9.65 -7.30 7.03
C SER A 80 -10.69 -8.41 6.95
N LYS A 81 -11.63 -8.45 7.89
CA LYS A 81 -12.73 -9.43 7.90
C LYS A 81 -13.65 -9.24 6.69
N ILE A 82 -14.09 -8.01 6.42
CA ILE A 82 -14.97 -7.69 5.27
C ILE A 82 -14.28 -8.07 3.94
N ILE A 83 -12.99 -7.75 3.79
CA ILE A 83 -12.23 -8.09 2.58
C ILE A 83 -12.14 -9.61 2.43
N LEU A 84 -11.80 -10.34 3.50
CA LEU A 84 -11.68 -11.80 3.46
C LEU A 84 -13.02 -12.48 3.12
N GLU A 85 -14.10 -12.01 3.74
CA GLU A 85 -15.47 -12.49 3.50
C GLU A 85 -15.91 -12.21 2.05
N SER A 86 -15.59 -11.03 1.52
CA SER A 86 -15.86 -10.68 0.13
C SER A 86 -15.04 -11.49 -0.87
N LEU A 87 -13.80 -11.89 -0.52
CA LEU A 87 -12.93 -12.69 -1.38
C LEU A 87 -13.30 -14.18 -1.39
N HIS A 88 -13.91 -14.67 -0.30
CA HIS A 88 -14.31 -16.08 -0.15
C HIS A 88 -15.81 -16.34 -0.37
N SER A 89 -16.60 -15.32 -0.69
CA SER A 89 -18.01 -15.51 -1.01
C SER A 89 -18.16 -16.34 -2.30
N PRO A 90 -18.90 -17.46 -2.29
CA PRO A 90 -19.11 -18.32 -3.46
C PRO A 90 -20.04 -17.71 -4.53
N GLU A 91 -20.55 -16.48 -4.32
CA GLU A 91 -21.43 -15.78 -5.28
C GLU A 91 -20.66 -15.14 -6.45
N GLY A 92 -19.73 -15.89 -7.04
CA GLY A 92 -18.92 -15.48 -8.18
C GLY A 92 -19.56 -15.73 -9.54
N THR A 93 -20.89 -15.68 -9.70
CA THR A 93 -21.52 -15.93 -11.02
C THR A 93 -22.66 -15.00 -11.44
N GLN A 94 -23.17 -14.09 -10.61
CA GLN A 94 -24.14 -13.10 -11.10
C GLN A 94 -23.86 -11.72 -10.50
N GLU A 95 -23.62 -10.77 -11.41
CA GLU A 95 -23.40 -9.34 -11.19
C GLU A 95 -21.97 -8.95 -10.76
N GLU A 96 -21.18 -8.54 -11.77
CA GLU A 96 -19.90 -7.83 -11.67
C GLU A 96 -20.07 -6.42 -11.08
N LYS A 97 -20.81 -6.27 -9.97
CA LYS A 97 -20.63 -5.07 -9.15
C LYS A 97 -19.20 -5.09 -8.66
N SER A 98 -18.43 -4.07 -9.06
CA SER A 98 -17.03 -3.95 -8.71
C SER A 98 -16.88 -4.17 -7.22
N LEU A 99 -15.87 -4.93 -6.79
CA LEU A 99 -15.63 -5.22 -5.36
C LEU A 99 -15.62 -3.95 -4.51
N ILE A 100 -15.26 -2.81 -5.12
CA ILE A 100 -15.28 -1.47 -4.53
C ILE A 100 -16.71 -0.98 -4.29
N GLU A 101 -17.66 -1.25 -5.18
CA GLU A 101 -19.08 -0.89 -5.01
C GLU A 101 -19.72 -1.70 -3.89
N LYS A 102 -19.50 -3.03 -3.84
CA LYS A 102 -19.97 -3.87 -2.73
C LYS A 102 -19.38 -3.42 -1.40
N LEU A 103 -18.10 -3.03 -1.40
CA LEU A 103 -17.45 -2.45 -0.23
C LEU A 103 -18.07 -1.10 0.15
N LYS A 104 -18.31 -0.20 -0.82
CA LYS A 104 -18.89 1.13 -0.60
C LYS A 104 -20.32 1.05 -0.02
N GLU A 105 -21.12 0.12 -0.53
CA GLU A 105 -22.45 -0.18 0.02
C GLU A 105 -22.33 -0.63 1.48
N ARG A 106 -21.46 -1.60 1.79
CA ARG A 106 -21.24 -2.09 3.17
C ARG A 106 -20.66 -1.04 4.12
N LEU A 107 -19.82 -0.14 3.62
CA LEU A 107 -19.16 0.90 4.41
C LEU A 107 -20.08 2.07 4.75
N SER A 108 -21.17 2.28 4.00
CA SER A 108 -22.10 3.41 4.21
C SER A 108 -22.98 3.26 5.46
N PHE A 109 -22.90 2.14 6.19
CA PHE A 109 -23.81 1.79 7.29
C PHE A 109 -23.35 2.18 8.71
N LYS A 110 -22.35 3.05 8.88
CA LYS A 110 -21.95 3.48 10.24
C LYS A 110 -21.73 4.98 10.36
N THR A 111 -22.82 5.73 10.23
CA THR A 111 -22.95 7.04 10.89
C THR A 111 -23.62 6.81 12.25
N ASP A 112 -22.87 6.30 13.22
CA ASP A 112 -23.29 6.45 14.63
C ASP A 112 -22.92 7.88 15.02
N VAL A 113 -23.90 8.77 14.87
CA VAL A 113 -23.88 10.08 15.52
C VAL A 113 -23.89 9.79 17.01
N GLY A 114 -22.71 9.84 17.63
CA GLY A 114 -22.60 9.85 19.08
C GLY A 114 -23.36 11.05 19.62
N GLU A 115 -24.52 10.81 20.24
CA GLU A 115 -25.26 11.82 20.97
C GLU A 115 -24.36 12.44 22.05
N PRO A 116 -24.30 13.79 22.16
CA PRO A 116 -23.65 14.42 23.29
C PRO A 116 -24.47 14.16 24.56
N LYS A 117 -23.86 13.52 25.55
CA LYS A 117 -24.43 13.40 26.90
C LYS A 117 -24.65 14.80 27.48
N GLN A 118 -25.90 15.12 27.81
CA GLN A 118 -26.27 16.21 28.72
C GLN A 118 -25.97 15.82 30.17
#